data_AF-A0A438EVY6-F1
#
_entry.id   AF-A0A438EVY6-F1
#
_cell.length_a   1.000
_cell.length_b   1.000
_cell.length_c   1.000
_cell.angle_alpha   90.00
_cell.angle_beta   90.00
_cell.angle_gamma   90.00
#
_symmetry.space_group_name_H-M   'P 1'
#
loop_
_entity.id
_entity.type
_entity.pdbx_description
1 polymer ?
#
loop_
_entity_poly.entity_id
_entity_poly.type
_entity_poly.pdbx_seq_one_letter_code
_entity_poly.pdbx_strand_id
1 'polypeptide(L)'
;MSDSEFIDTGVNYDVSMEHSSRFGTPDQQLMTVRSFPEGTKNCYTLQPQQGKDNKYLIRASFMYGNYDSKNQLPEFKLYLGVNEWDTVKFNNSYDIVRKEIVHVPRTGHINVCLVNTGSGSPFISALELRQLNNSIYTTQSGSLILFKRLDIGSTRSQTVR
;
A
#
# COMPACT_ATOMS: atom_id res chain seq x y z
N MET A 1 -2.67 15.12 1.63
CA MET A 1 -4.01 15.06 1.02
C MET A 1 -4.81 13.99 1.74
N SER A 2 -6.12 14.19 1.93
CA SER A 2 -7.01 13.17 2.49
C SER A 2 -7.34 12.12 1.43
N ASP A 3 -7.62 10.90 1.85
CA ASP A 3 -8.06 9.78 1.00
C ASP A 3 -9.59 9.60 0.97
N SER A 4 -10.33 10.48 1.67
CA SER A 4 -11.78 10.40 1.87
C SER A 4 -12.62 10.42 0.59
N GLU A 5 -12.11 10.99 -0.51
CA GLU A 5 -12.79 10.97 -1.82
C GLU A 5 -12.72 9.59 -2.50
N PHE A 6 -11.88 8.69 -2.01
CA PHE A 6 -11.63 7.39 -2.62
C PHE A 6 -12.16 6.21 -1.79
N ILE A 7 -12.60 6.46 -0.55
CA ILE A 7 -13.15 5.45 0.35
C ILE A 7 -14.10 6.05 1.39
N ASP A 8 -15.20 5.35 1.66
CA ASP A 8 -16.27 5.84 2.55
C ASP A 8 -16.15 5.32 4.01
N THR A 9 -15.25 4.37 4.26
CA THR A 9 -15.15 3.66 5.56
C THR A 9 -13.79 3.83 6.22
N GLY A 10 -13.69 3.35 7.46
CA GLY A 10 -12.46 3.34 8.25
C GLY A 10 -12.30 4.56 9.16
N VAL A 11 -11.33 4.46 10.06
CA VAL A 11 -11.03 5.44 11.11
C VAL A 11 -9.55 5.81 11.04
N ASN A 12 -9.25 7.10 11.13
CA ASN A 12 -7.88 7.60 11.05
C ASN A 12 -7.20 7.58 12.42
N TYR A 13 -5.92 7.21 12.43
CA TYR A 13 -5.05 7.23 13.61
C TYR A 13 -3.70 7.85 13.27
N ASP A 14 -3.11 8.50 14.27
CA ASP A 14 -1.71 8.90 14.23
C ASP A 14 -0.81 7.74 14.66
N VAL A 15 0.33 7.63 14.01
CA VAL A 15 1.35 6.63 14.35
C VAL A 15 2.32 7.23 15.37
N SER A 16 2.54 6.54 16.48
CA SER A 16 3.43 7.01 17.56
C SER A 16 4.89 7.13 17.09
N MET A 17 5.53 8.25 17.47
CA MET A 17 6.95 8.53 17.23
C MET A 17 7.89 7.97 18.30
N GLU A 18 7.41 7.20 19.29
CA GLU A 18 8.21 6.75 20.45
C GLU A 18 9.55 6.09 20.10
N HIS A 19 9.71 5.53 18.90
CA HIS A 19 10.96 4.92 18.43
C HIS A 19 11.50 5.49 17.11
N SER A 20 11.06 6.68 16.71
CA SER A 20 11.54 7.40 15.52
C SER A 20 13.07 7.59 15.51
N SER A 21 13.69 7.76 16.69
CA SER A 21 15.15 7.88 16.83
C SER A 21 15.92 6.59 16.48
N ARG A 22 15.29 5.41 16.63
CA ARG A 22 15.93 4.11 16.42
C ARG A 22 15.89 3.65 14.96
N PHE A 23 14.84 4.04 14.23
CA PHE A 23 14.59 3.61 12.85
C PHE A 23 14.71 4.75 11.81
N GLY A 24 15.02 5.96 12.28
CA GLY A 24 14.98 7.18 11.47
C GLY A 24 13.55 7.71 11.34
N THR A 25 13.43 8.97 10.93
CA THR A 25 12.14 9.62 10.69
C THR A 25 11.49 9.05 9.43
N PRO A 26 10.32 8.41 9.51
CA PRO A 26 9.59 7.94 8.33
C PRO A 26 9.13 9.10 7.46
N ASP A 27 8.76 8.80 6.20
CA ASP A 27 8.09 9.78 5.34
C ASP A 27 6.78 10.20 6.01
N GLN A 28 6.39 11.48 5.85
CA GLN A 28 5.18 12.03 6.50
C GLN A 28 3.91 11.21 6.20
N GLN A 29 3.82 10.61 5.02
CA GLN A 29 2.70 9.75 4.61
C GLN A 29 2.59 8.43 5.40
N LEU A 30 3.60 8.08 6.19
CA LEU A 30 3.61 6.90 7.06
C LEU A 30 3.24 7.23 8.51
N MET A 31 3.10 8.51 8.84
CA MET A 31 2.82 8.98 10.19
C MET A 31 1.33 8.95 10.55
N THR A 32 0.47 8.66 9.58
CA THR A 32 -0.96 8.45 9.79
C THR A 32 -1.39 7.17 9.10
N VAL A 33 -2.46 6.57 9.59
CA VAL A 33 -3.10 5.40 8.97
C VAL A 33 -4.61 5.57 8.93
N ARG A 34 -5.23 4.98 7.91
CA ARG A 34 -6.65 4.63 7.95
C ARG A 34 -6.79 3.16 8.31
N SER A 35 -7.48 2.88 9.41
CA SER A 35 -7.76 1.54 9.92
C SER A 35 -9.19 1.12 9.58
N PHE A 36 -9.38 -0.17 9.30
CA PHE A 36 -10.67 -0.78 9.00
C PHE A 36 -10.98 -1.87 10.02
N PRO A 37 -11.43 -1.50 11.25
CA PRO A 37 -11.80 -2.47 12.27
C PRO A 37 -13.09 -3.24 11.90
N GLU A 38 -13.96 -2.61 11.13
CA GLU A 38 -15.24 -3.17 10.69
C GLU A 38 -15.19 -3.61 9.23
N GLY A 39 -16.03 -4.60 8.90
CA GLY A 39 -16.15 -5.15 7.55
C GLY A 39 -15.07 -6.16 7.18
N THR A 40 -15.40 -7.04 6.24
CA THR A 40 -14.49 -8.10 5.77
C THR A 40 -13.63 -7.65 4.59
N LYS A 41 -14.10 -6.67 3.81
CA LYS A 41 -13.42 -6.15 2.61
C LYS A 41 -13.70 -4.65 2.48
N ASN A 42 -12.63 -3.86 2.46
CA ASN A 42 -12.67 -2.40 2.35
C ASN A 42 -11.90 -1.98 1.10
N CYS A 43 -12.55 -1.27 0.17
CA CYS A 43 -12.01 -1.00 -1.16
C CYS A 43 -11.88 0.49 -1.44
N TYR A 44 -10.68 0.91 -1.84
CA TYR A 44 -10.46 2.19 -2.48
C TYR A 44 -10.88 2.12 -3.94
N THR A 45 -11.59 3.14 -4.42
CA THR A 45 -11.91 3.31 -5.84
C THR A 45 -11.04 4.42 -6.42
N LEU A 46 -10.00 4.05 -7.14
CA LEU A 46 -9.11 5.01 -7.81
C LEU A 46 -9.63 5.33 -9.21
N GLN A 47 -9.58 6.60 -9.61
CA GLN A 47 -9.95 7.07 -10.94
C GLN A 47 -8.69 7.56 -11.68
N PRO A 48 -8.07 6.73 -12.54
CA PRO A 48 -6.86 7.14 -13.24
C PRO A 48 -7.14 8.28 -14.22
N GLN A 49 -6.34 9.34 -14.18
CA GLN A 49 -6.57 10.54 -15.00
C GLN A 49 -6.56 10.28 -16.51
N GLN A 50 -5.65 9.42 -16.99
CA GLN A 50 -5.62 9.00 -18.40
C GLN A 50 -6.59 7.82 -18.69
N GLY A 51 -7.35 7.39 -17.69
CA GLY A 51 -8.36 6.36 -17.81
C GLY A 51 -7.81 4.95 -18.05
N LYS A 52 -8.63 4.14 -18.70
CA LYS A 52 -8.34 2.75 -19.04
C LYS A 52 -7.22 2.62 -20.09
N ASP A 53 -6.72 1.40 -20.24
CA ASP A 53 -5.73 0.98 -21.25
C ASP A 53 -4.37 1.70 -21.16
N ASN A 54 -4.15 2.47 -20.09
CA ASN A 54 -2.87 3.09 -19.74
C ASN A 54 -2.16 2.33 -18.62
N LYS A 55 -0.83 2.42 -18.57
CA LYS A 55 -0.02 1.71 -17.58
C LYS A 55 0.14 2.53 -16.32
N TYR A 56 -0.08 1.88 -15.18
CA TYR A 56 0.05 2.50 -13.86
C TYR A 56 0.90 1.64 -12.94
N LEU A 57 1.74 2.30 -12.14
CA LEU A 57 2.29 1.77 -10.90
C LEU A 57 1.32 2.10 -9.78
N ILE A 58 0.90 1.09 -9.05
CA ILE A 58 0.12 1.23 -7.82
C ILE A 58 1.02 0.78 -6.68
N ARG A 59 1.17 1.63 -5.65
CA ARG A 59 1.96 1.33 -4.46
C ARG A 59 1.10 1.51 -3.21
N ALA A 60 0.97 0.45 -2.43
CA ALA A 60 0.37 0.49 -1.10
C ALA A 60 1.48 0.42 -0.05
N SER A 61 1.50 1.39 0.86
CA SER A 61 2.49 1.50 1.92
C SER A 61 1.82 1.38 3.28
N PHE A 62 2.50 0.66 4.18
CA PHE A 62 1.99 0.32 5.50
C PHE A 62 3.09 0.48 6.55
N MET A 63 2.76 1.17 7.64
CA MET A 63 3.55 1.21 8.87
C MET A 63 2.60 1.11 10.07
N TYR A 64 2.69 0.03 10.84
CA TYR A 64 1.76 -0.24 11.95
C TYR A 64 1.99 0.73 13.12
N GLY A 65 3.24 0.86 13.56
CA GLY A 65 3.69 1.67 14.70
C GLY A 65 2.82 1.57 15.95
N ASN A 66 2.15 0.43 16.15
CA ASN A 66 1.23 0.19 17.26
C ASN A 66 0.15 1.27 17.42
N TYR A 67 -0.39 1.80 16.31
CA TYR A 67 -1.34 2.92 16.32
C TYR A 67 -2.60 2.66 17.15
N ASP A 68 -3.00 1.39 17.32
CA ASP A 68 -4.19 0.96 18.07
C ASP A 68 -3.87 0.51 19.50
N SER A 69 -2.61 0.63 19.95
CA SER A 69 -2.14 0.23 21.28
C SER A 69 -2.37 -1.25 21.64
N LYS A 70 -2.64 -2.13 20.66
CA LYS A 70 -2.88 -3.57 20.92
C LYS A 70 -1.61 -4.40 20.98
N ASN A 71 -0.51 -3.86 20.45
CA ASN A 71 0.78 -4.52 20.32
C ASN A 71 0.69 -5.89 19.63
N GLN A 72 -0.24 -6.02 18.67
CA GLN A 72 -0.49 -7.22 17.90
C GLN A 72 -0.30 -6.90 16.43
N LEU A 73 0.73 -7.49 15.81
CA LEU A 73 1.02 -7.26 14.40
C LEU A 73 -0.13 -7.79 13.54
N PRO A 74 -0.78 -6.93 12.74
CA PRO A 74 -1.87 -7.37 11.90
C PRO A 74 -1.36 -8.13 10.67
N GLU A 75 -2.17 -9.07 10.18
CA GLU A 75 -1.96 -9.75 8.91
C GLU A 75 -3.27 -9.71 8.13
N PHE A 76 -3.21 -9.32 6.86
CA PHE A 76 -4.39 -9.19 6.00
C PHE A 76 -4.00 -9.31 4.52
N LYS A 77 -4.99 -9.44 3.64
CA LYS A 77 -4.75 -9.57 2.20
C LYS A 77 -5.06 -8.30 1.44
N LEU A 78 -4.31 -8.08 0.37
CA LEU A 78 -4.49 -7.00 -0.59
C LEU A 78 -4.99 -7.58 -1.91
N TYR A 79 -6.01 -6.96 -2.50
CA TYR A 79 -6.62 -7.36 -3.77
C TYR A 79 -6.62 -6.20 -4.75
N LEU A 80 -6.40 -6.51 -6.02
CA LEU A 80 -6.64 -5.60 -7.14
C LEU A 80 -7.88 -6.10 -7.90
N GLY A 81 -9.01 -5.44 -7.69
CA GLY A 81 -10.32 -5.91 -8.15
C GLY A 81 -10.71 -7.23 -7.48
N VAL A 82 -10.78 -8.30 -8.28
CA VAL A 82 -11.09 -9.66 -7.82
C VAL A 82 -9.84 -10.50 -7.60
N ASN A 83 -8.68 -10.04 -8.07
CA ASN A 83 -7.44 -10.81 -8.03
C ASN A 83 -6.68 -10.51 -6.74
N GLU A 84 -6.21 -11.56 -6.07
CA GLU A 84 -5.30 -11.41 -4.95
C GLU A 84 -4.00 -10.79 -5.44
N TRP A 85 -3.58 -9.70 -4.81
CA TRP A 85 -2.33 -9.02 -5.10
C TRP A 85 -1.24 -9.59 -4.19
N ASP A 86 -1.39 -9.51 -2.87
CA ASP A 86 -0.39 -10.00 -1.92
C ASP A 86 -0.95 -10.11 -0.49
N THR A 87 -0.19 -10.73 0.40
CA THR A 87 -0.40 -10.68 1.85
C THR A 87 0.46 -9.58 2.47
N VAL A 88 -0.16 -8.78 3.34
CA VAL A 88 0.51 -7.75 4.15
C VAL A 88 0.79 -8.34 5.52
N LYS A 89 2.07 -8.40 5.88
CA LYS A 89 2.56 -8.97 7.13
C LYS A 89 3.81 -8.20 7.56
N PHE A 90 3.98 -8.02 8.87
CA PHE A 90 5.05 -7.23 9.47
C PHE A 90 5.95 -8.12 10.34
N ASN A 91 7.25 -7.82 10.39
CA ASN A 91 8.17 -8.50 11.31
C ASN A 91 8.23 -7.82 12.70
N ASN A 92 7.89 -6.53 12.76
CA ASN A 92 7.80 -5.73 13.98
C ASN A 92 6.92 -4.50 13.73
N SER A 93 6.62 -3.72 14.77
CA SER A 93 5.69 -2.57 14.66
C SER A 93 6.20 -1.43 13.78
N TYR A 94 7.51 -1.27 13.62
CA TYR A 94 8.12 -0.20 12.81
C TYR A 94 8.53 -0.66 11.40
N ASP A 95 8.21 -1.91 11.05
CA ASP A 95 8.46 -2.44 9.71
C ASP A 95 7.64 -1.66 8.67
N ILE A 96 8.30 -1.20 7.61
CA ILE A 96 7.64 -0.47 6.53
C ILE A 96 7.42 -1.45 5.39
N VAL A 97 6.20 -1.94 5.28
CA VAL A 97 5.82 -2.86 4.20
C VAL A 97 5.34 -2.05 3.01
N ARG A 98 5.90 -2.32 1.84
CA ARG A 98 5.48 -1.72 0.56
C ARG A 98 5.12 -2.84 -0.41
N LYS A 99 3.95 -2.73 -1.02
CA LYS A 99 3.50 -3.60 -2.10
C LYS A 99 3.38 -2.77 -3.36
N GLU A 100 3.98 -3.24 -4.45
CA GLU A 100 3.93 -2.59 -5.76
C GLU A 100 3.38 -3.53 -6.82
N ILE A 101 2.52 -2.98 -7.68
CA ILE A 101 1.98 -3.67 -8.86
C ILE A 101 1.92 -2.71 -10.05
N VAL A 102 2.35 -3.19 -11.21
CA VAL A 102 2.14 -2.52 -12.48
C VAL A 102 0.91 -3.12 -13.15
N HIS A 103 -0.07 -2.29 -13.45
CA HIS A 103 -1.35 -2.70 -13.98
C HIS A 103 -1.82 -1.81 -15.15
N VAL A 104 -2.54 -2.44 -16.08
CA VAL A 104 -3.25 -1.76 -17.17
C VAL A 104 -4.76 -2.02 -16.97
N PRO A 105 -5.53 -1.06 -16.43
CA PRO A 105 -6.94 -1.27 -16.16
C PRO A 105 -7.74 -1.30 -17.47
N ARG A 106 -8.74 -2.18 -17.52
CA ARG A 106 -9.70 -2.25 -18.64
C ARG A 106 -10.95 -1.40 -18.42
N THR A 107 -11.15 -0.96 -17.18
CA THR A 107 -12.24 -0.11 -16.70
C THR A 107 -11.73 1.30 -16.41
N GLY A 108 -12.64 2.28 -16.32
CA GLY A 108 -12.28 3.67 -15.95
C GLY A 108 -11.91 3.86 -14.47
N HIS A 109 -11.94 2.81 -13.68
CA HIS A 109 -11.59 2.82 -12.26
C HIS A 109 -10.76 1.59 -11.89
N ILE A 110 -10.04 1.68 -10.78
CA ILE A 110 -9.23 0.60 -10.19
C ILE A 110 -9.66 0.42 -8.74
N ASN A 111 -10.04 -0.80 -8.37
CA ASN A 111 -10.39 -1.12 -6.99
C ASN A 111 -9.19 -1.76 -6.28
N VAL A 112 -8.70 -1.12 -5.22
CA VAL A 112 -7.66 -1.67 -4.33
C VAL A 112 -8.31 -2.01 -3.00
N CYS A 113 -8.37 -3.29 -2.66
CA CYS A 113 -9.13 -3.75 -1.51
C CYS A 113 -8.26 -4.40 -0.45
N LEU A 114 -8.48 -4.01 0.80
CA LEU A 114 -7.92 -4.62 1.99
C LEU A 114 -8.94 -5.61 2.56
N VAL A 115 -8.54 -6.86 2.73
CA VAL A 115 -9.41 -7.96 3.16
C VAL A 115 -8.94 -8.50 4.50
N ASN A 116 -9.84 -8.42 5.49
CA ASN A 116 -9.61 -8.92 6.84
C ASN A 116 -9.56 -10.46 6.85
N THR A 117 -8.50 -11.02 7.44
CA THR A 117 -8.31 -12.48 7.60
C THR A 117 -8.53 -12.96 9.03
N GLY A 118 -8.93 -12.07 9.94
CA GLY A 118 -9.15 -12.36 11.37
C GLY A 118 -7.91 -12.12 12.25
N SER A 119 -6.78 -11.75 11.66
CA SER A 119 -5.50 -11.54 12.36
C SER A 119 -5.21 -10.06 12.60
N GLY A 120 -6.17 -9.32 13.15
CA GLY A 120 -6.08 -7.87 13.38
C GLY A 120 -6.75 -7.02 12.29
N SER A 121 -6.86 -5.71 12.53
CA SER A 121 -7.56 -4.80 11.63
C SER A 121 -6.70 -4.44 10.41
N PRO A 122 -7.19 -4.63 9.17
CA PRO A 122 -6.53 -4.08 8.00
C PRO A 122 -6.39 -2.57 8.11
N PHE A 123 -5.29 -2.03 7.60
CA PHE A 123 -5.03 -0.60 7.59
C PHE A 123 -4.16 -0.23 6.41
N ILE A 124 -4.08 1.06 6.07
CA ILE A 124 -3.15 1.58 5.06
C ILE A 124 -2.62 2.95 5.50
N SER A 125 -1.34 3.21 5.23
CA SER A 125 -0.74 4.53 5.48
C SER A 125 -0.83 5.41 4.23
N ALA A 126 -0.48 4.85 3.07
CA ALA A 126 -0.55 5.57 1.80
C ALA A 126 -0.89 4.65 0.63
N LEU A 127 -1.65 5.19 -0.32
CA LEU A 127 -1.95 4.57 -1.60
C LEU A 127 -1.57 5.53 -2.73
N GLU A 128 -0.57 5.14 -3.51
CA GLU A 128 -0.03 5.96 -4.60
C GLU A 128 -0.43 5.36 -5.94
N LEU A 129 -0.91 6.20 -6.85
CA LEU A 129 -1.21 5.86 -8.24
C LEU A 129 -0.35 6.73 -9.16
N ARG A 130 0.55 6.11 -9.91
CA ARG A 130 1.45 6.81 -10.83
C ARG A 130 1.33 6.26 -12.24
N GLN A 131 1.05 7.12 -13.21
CA GLN A 131 1.13 6.74 -14.61
C GLN A 131 2.58 6.42 -15.00
N LEU A 132 2.75 5.35 -15.77
CA LEU A 132 4.01 4.96 -16.39
C LEU A 132 3.95 5.11 -17.90
N ASN A 133 5.12 5.12 -18.54
CA ASN A 133 5.18 4.98 -19.99
C ASN A 133 4.70 3.58 -20.40
N ASN A 134 3.85 3.47 -21.42
CA ASN A 134 3.32 2.19 -21.88
C ASN A 134 4.41 1.28 -22.48
N SER A 135 5.56 1.83 -22.90
CA SER A 135 6.69 1.08 -23.47
C SER A 135 7.55 0.33 -22.45
N ILE A 136 7.53 0.71 -21.17
CA ILE A 136 8.33 0.06 -20.11
C ILE A 136 7.51 -1.04 -19.41
N TYR A 137 8.15 -2.08 -18.88
CA TYR A 137 7.46 -3.20 -18.24
C TYR A 137 6.40 -3.84 -19.15
N THR A 138 6.80 -4.23 -20.37
CA THR A 138 5.93 -4.93 -21.31
C THR A 138 5.55 -6.30 -20.73
N THR A 139 4.26 -6.62 -20.75
CA THR A 139 3.73 -7.90 -20.30
C THR A 139 2.85 -8.50 -21.38
N GLN A 140 2.87 -9.83 -21.54
CA GLN A 140 2.01 -10.54 -22.48
C GLN A 140 0.57 -10.63 -21.95
N SER A 141 0.40 -10.78 -20.64
CA SER A 141 -0.90 -10.79 -19.97
C SER A 141 -0.78 -10.44 -18.49
N GLY A 142 -1.87 -10.01 -17.88
CA GLY A 142 -1.95 -9.77 -16.44
C GLY A 142 -1.15 -8.56 -15.95
N SER A 143 -0.97 -8.51 -14.64
CA SER A 143 -0.27 -7.44 -13.91
C SER A 143 1.10 -7.94 -13.44
N LEU A 144 2.03 -7.02 -13.22
CA LEU A 144 3.38 -7.35 -12.72
C LEU A 144 3.51 -6.94 -11.26
N ILE A 145 3.71 -7.91 -10.38
CA ILE A 145 3.97 -7.66 -8.95
C ILE A 145 5.47 -7.50 -8.76
N LEU A 146 5.88 -6.51 -7.96
CA LEU A 146 7.29 -6.32 -7.66
C LEU A 146 7.82 -7.49 -6.80
N PHE A 147 8.76 -8.24 -7.34
CA PHE A 147 9.51 -9.24 -6.57
C PHE A 147 10.65 -8.58 -5.77
N LYS A 148 11.51 -7.82 -6.44
CA LYS A 148 12.62 -7.10 -5.82
C LYS A 148 13.06 -5.93 -6.68
N ARG A 149 13.51 -4.85 -6.04
CA ARG A 149 14.23 -3.73 -6.68
C ARG A 149 15.60 -3.63 -6.01
N LEU A 150 16.65 -3.61 -6.80
CA LEU A 150 18.03 -3.58 -6.33
C LEU A 150 18.79 -2.46 -7.03
N ASP A 151 19.51 -1.66 -6.26
CA ASP A 151 20.54 -0.75 -6.75
C ASP A 151 21.89 -1.44 -6.57
N ILE A 152 22.44 -2.02 -7.65
CA ILE A 152 23.67 -2.81 -7.61
C ILE A 152 24.85 -1.87 -7.84
N GLY A 153 25.84 -1.92 -6.95
CA GLY A 153 27.03 -1.07 -7.04
C GLY A 153 26.92 0.26 -6.28
N SER A 154 25.83 0.45 -5.53
CA SER A 154 25.69 1.61 -4.65
C SER A 154 26.77 1.60 -3.56
N THR A 155 27.55 2.68 -3.47
CA THR A 155 28.53 2.90 -2.40
C THR A 155 27.90 3.49 -1.15
N ARG A 156 26.61 3.85 -1.21
CA ARG A 156 25.82 4.33 -0.09
C ARG A 156 24.87 3.23 0.36
N SER A 157 24.81 2.95 1.66
CA SER A 157 23.80 2.09 2.28
C SER A 157 22.43 2.78 2.37
N GLN A 158 22.06 3.55 1.34
CA GLN A 158 20.82 4.31 1.28
C GLN A 158 19.88 3.69 0.27
N THR A 159 18.61 3.57 0.64
CA THR A 159 17.56 3.21 -0.30
C THR A 159 17.24 4.42 -1.18
N VAL A 160 17.53 4.35 -2.48
CA VAL A 160 17.04 5.33 -3.45
C VAL A 160 15.56 5.01 -3.73
N ARG A 161 14.67 5.96 -3.46
CA ARG A 161 13.22 5.81 -3.59
C ARG A 161 12.69 6.47 -4.86
#